data_AF-K6VKR0-F1
#
_entry.id   AF-K6VKR0-F1
#
_cell.length_a   1.000
_cell.length_b   1.000
_cell.length_c   1.000
_cell.angle_alpha   90.00
_cell.angle_beta   90.00
_cell.angle_gamma   90.00
#
_symmetry.space_group_name_H-M   'P 1'
#
loop_
_entity.id
_entity.type
_entity.pdbx_description
1 polymer ?
#
loop_
_entity_poly.entity_id
_entity_poly.type
_entity_poly.pdbx_seq_one_letter_code
_entity_poly.pdbx_strand_id
1 'polypeptide(L)'
;MRFVTLCNSEIKNYINRSQYLQLLNICIDFLKNLDLLYNDNYKNDDASSKYCNNIYYWLYNKINEQYNYKESINKLIDAKKKLLEYKKNIFDCYEPTLYDDLDKAENFVMLSIFNNNIDTIQDILTTKYEYILCECLNFINKCVSIYKSIKKF
;
A
#
# COMPACT_ATOMS: atom_id res chain seq x y z
N MET A 1 -16.30 7.98 -15.17
CA MET A 1 -16.09 6.98 -16.24
C MET A 1 -14.65 7.00 -16.82
N ARG A 2 -13.61 7.31 -16.02
CA ARG A 2 -12.23 7.54 -16.53
C ARG A 2 -11.22 6.45 -16.14
N PHE A 3 -11.39 5.79 -14.99
CA PHE A 3 -10.45 4.77 -14.47
C PHE A 3 -10.44 3.46 -15.25
N VAL A 4 -11.61 2.97 -15.69
CA VAL A 4 -11.71 1.74 -16.49
C VAL A 4 -10.87 1.85 -17.75
N THR A 5 -10.92 2.99 -18.45
CA THR A 5 -10.14 3.25 -19.66
C THR A 5 -8.64 3.29 -19.38
N LEU A 6 -8.23 3.97 -18.29
CA LEU A 6 -6.83 4.04 -17.84
C LEU A 6 -6.27 2.65 -17.51
N CYS A 7 -7.00 1.85 -16.75
CA CYS A 7 -6.59 0.50 -16.38
C CYS A 7 -6.54 -0.43 -17.59
N ASN A 8 -7.57 -0.36 -18.46
CA ASN A 8 -7.62 -1.19 -19.65
C ASN A 8 -6.48 -0.87 -20.62
N SER A 9 -5.98 0.36 -20.72
CA SER A 9 -4.85 0.64 -21.63
C SER A 9 -3.56 -0.08 -21.22
N GLU A 10 -3.37 -0.37 -19.93
CA GLU A 10 -2.15 -1.04 -19.44
C GLU A 10 -2.30 -2.56 -19.33
N ILE A 11 -3.51 -3.05 -19.04
CA ILE A 11 -3.73 -4.45 -18.61
C ILE A 11 -4.15 -5.37 -19.77
N LYS A 12 -4.54 -4.82 -20.93
CA LYS A 12 -5.09 -5.56 -22.10
C LYS A 12 -4.24 -6.74 -22.60
N ASN A 13 -2.95 -6.78 -22.30
CA ASN A 13 -2.04 -7.83 -22.77
C ASN A 13 -2.03 -9.10 -21.90
N TYR A 14 -2.83 -9.20 -20.83
CA TYR A 14 -2.96 -10.45 -20.07
C TYR A 14 -3.71 -11.53 -20.87
N ILE A 15 -3.05 -12.66 -21.08
CA ILE A 15 -3.59 -13.80 -21.85
C ILE A 15 -4.73 -14.50 -21.08
N ASN A 16 -4.65 -14.54 -19.75
CA ASN A 16 -5.65 -15.20 -18.91
C ASN A 16 -6.77 -14.22 -18.51
N ARG A 17 -8.00 -14.53 -18.92
CA ARG A 17 -9.20 -13.71 -18.63
C ARG A 17 -9.48 -13.51 -17.14
N SER A 18 -9.26 -14.53 -16.31
CA SER A 18 -9.49 -14.42 -14.86
C SER A 18 -8.49 -13.47 -14.22
N GLN A 19 -7.20 -13.63 -14.53
CA GLN A 19 -6.13 -12.74 -14.05
C GLN A 19 -6.33 -11.30 -14.53
N TYR A 20 -6.73 -11.14 -15.81
CA TYR A 20 -7.10 -9.85 -16.37
C TYR A 20 -8.21 -9.17 -15.56
N LEU A 21 -9.31 -9.87 -15.27
CA LEU A 21 -10.45 -9.29 -14.54
C LEU A 21 -10.06 -8.94 -13.09
N GLN A 22 -9.29 -9.79 -12.43
CA GLN A 22 -8.79 -9.52 -11.08
C GLN A 22 -7.91 -8.27 -11.05
N LEU A 23 -6.91 -8.19 -11.93
CA LEU A 23 -6.01 -7.05 -11.99
C LEU A 23 -6.73 -5.76 -12.42
N LEU A 24 -7.71 -5.86 -13.33
CA LEU A 24 -8.55 -4.74 -13.72
C LEU A 24 -9.34 -4.16 -12.53
N ASN A 25 -9.95 -5.03 -11.72
CA ASN A 25 -10.67 -4.59 -10.52
C ASN A 25 -9.73 -3.95 -9.50
N ILE A 26 -8.58 -4.57 -9.23
CA ILE A 26 -7.55 -4.01 -8.34
C ILE A 26 -7.11 -2.63 -8.85
N CYS A 27 -6.87 -2.50 -10.16
CA CYS A 27 -6.48 -1.23 -10.76
C CYS A 27 -7.54 -0.15 -10.59
N ILE A 28 -8.81 -0.47 -10.88
CA ILE A 28 -9.90 0.49 -10.76
C ILE A 28 -10.02 0.99 -9.32
N ASP A 29 -9.94 0.09 -8.34
CA ASP A 29 -10.06 0.46 -6.93
C ASP A 29 -8.82 1.20 -6.43
N PHE A 30 -7.62 0.81 -6.87
CA PHE A 30 -6.39 1.56 -6.60
C PHE A 30 -6.48 3.00 -7.11
N LEU A 31 -6.87 3.20 -8.37
CA LEU A 31 -6.99 4.54 -8.95
C LEU A 31 -8.10 5.37 -8.29
N LYS A 32 -9.22 4.76 -7.88
CA LYS A 32 -10.27 5.47 -7.12
C LYS A 32 -9.76 5.96 -5.77
N ASN A 33 -9.05 5.11 -5.02
CA ASN A 33 -8.50 5.48 -3.71
C ASN A 33 -7.48 6.62 -3.84
N LEU A 34 -6.61 6.55 -4.85
CA LEU A 34 -5.68 7.64 -5.16
C LEU A 34 -6.42 8.91 -5.60
N ASP A 35 -7.45 8.78 -6.43
CA ASP A 35 -8.25 9.92 -6.89
C ASP A 35 -8.90 10.67 -5.73
N LEU A 36 -9.46 9.93 -4.75
CA LEU A 36 -10.00 10.48 -3.51
C LEU A 36 -8.92 11.19 -2.70
N LEU A 37 -7.78 10.52 -2.46
CA LEU A 37 -6.64 11.11 -1.76
C LEU A 37 -6.19 12.43 -2.39
N TYR A 38 -6.19 12.51 -3.71
CA TYR A 38 -5.77 13.69 -4.47
C TYR A 38 -6.81 14.81 -4.52
N ASN A 39 -8.10 14.50 -4.35
CA ASN A 39 -9.19 15.49 -4.38
C ASN A 39 -9.49 16.05 -3.01
N ASP A 40 -9.31 15.25 -1.96
CA ASP A 40 -9.36 15.72 -0.60
C ASP A 40 -8.14 16.61 -0.39
N ASN A 41 -8.36 17.90 -0.14
CA ASN A 41 -7.32 18.86 0.22
C ASN A 41 -6.72 18.49 1.59
N TYR A 42 -6.04 17.34 1.71
CA TYR A 42 -5.28 16.96 2.88
C TYR A 42 -4.09 17.92 3.01
N LYS A 43 -4.36 19.08 3.62
CA LYS A 43 -3.42 20.18 3.85
C LYS A 43 -2.36 19.86 4.92
N ASN A 44 -2.41 18.67 5.52
CA ASN A 44 -1.44 18.20 6.49
C ASN A 44 -0.66 17.02 5.91
N ASP A 45 0.65 17.22 5.76
CA ASP A 45 1.58 16.25 5.15
C ASP A 45 1.56 14.87 5.85
N ASP A 46 1.32 14.84 7.17
CA ASP A 46 1.25 13.60 7.95
C ASP A 46 0.02 12.74 7.62
N ALA A 47 -1.15 13.37 7.44
CA ALA A 47 -2.38 12.66 7.10
C ALA A 47 -2.28 12.08 5.69
N SER A 48 -1.81 12.89 4.73
CA SER A 48 -1.57 12.48 3.34
C SER A 48 -0.61 11.29 3.26
N SER A 49 0.46 11.31 4.06
CA SER A 49 1.45 10.23 4.13
C SER A 49 0.85 8.93 4.71
N LYS A 50 0.04 9.03 5.77
CA LYS A 50 -0.66 7.86 6.36
C LYS A 50 -1.65 7.22 5.38
N TYR A 51 -2.47 8.02 4.70
CA TYR A 51 -3.40 7.50 3.69
C TYR A 51 -2.68 6.89 2.49
N CYS A 52 -1.59 7.53 2.04
CA CYS A 52 -0.74 7.00 0.98
C CYS A 52 -0.23 5.59 1.34
N ASN A 53 0.38 5.45 2.51
CA ASN A 53 0.88 4.17 3.01
C ASN A 53 -0.21 3.10 3.08
N ASN A 54 -1.40 3.46 3.59
CA ASN A 54 -2.52 2.53 3.68
C ASN A 54 -2.98 2.00 2.30
N ILE A 55 -3.03 2.86 1.29
CA ILE A 55 -3.37 2.46 -0.09
C ILE A 55 -2.33 1.48 -0.62
N TYR A 56 -1.05 1.75 -0.41
CA TYR A 56 0.05 0.90 -0.87
C TYR A 56 0.10 -0.45 -0.09
N TYR A 57 -0.30 -0.49 1.17
CA TYR A 57 -0.41 -1.74 1.95
C TYR A 57 -1.60 -2.59 1.53
N TRP A 58 -2.74 -1.95 1.30
CA TRP A 58 -3.88 -2.62 0.69
C TRP A 58 -3.48 -3.20 -0.66
N LEU A 59 -2.76 -2.44 -1.48
CA LEU A 59 -2.31 -2.89 -2.79
C LEU A 59 -1.35 -4.09 -2.67
N TYR A 60 -0.35 -4.03 -1.79
CA TYR A 60 0.53 -5.15 -1.48
C TYR A 60 -0.27 -6.43 -1.16
N ASN A 61 -1.21 -6.35 -0.23
CA ASN A 61 -2.03 -7.49 0.18
C ASN A 61 -2.87 -8.07 -0.97
N LYS A 62 -3.28 -7.26 -1.95
CA LYS A 62 -4.07 -7.72 -3.10
C LYS A 62 -3.25 -8.41 -4.18
N ILE A 63 -1.96 -8.10 -4.28
CA ILE A 63 -1.11 -8.54 -5.41
C ILE A 63 -0.03 -9.53 -4.99
N ASN A 64 0.35 -9.59 -3.72
CA ASN A 64 1.39 -10.50 -3.22
C ASN A 64 1.05 -11.98 -3.47
N GLU A 65 -0.24 -12.31 -3.56
CA GLU A 65 -0.72 -13.66 -3.88
C GLU A 65 -0.70 -13.99 -5.40
N GLN A 66 -0.34 -13.03 -6.26
CA GLN A 66 -0.32 -13.23 -7.71
C GLN A 66 1.03 -13.73 -8.22
N TYR A 67 1.01 -14.77 -9.05
CA TYR A 67 2.21 -15.38 -9.65
C TYR A 67 3.13 -14.37 -10.38
N ASN A 68 2.56 -13.33 -11.00
CA ASN A 68 3.28 -12.26 -11.72
C ASN A 68 3.09 -10.89 -11.06
N TYR A 69 3.26 -10.81 -9.74
CA TYR A 69 3.01 -9.57 -8.99
C TYR A 69 3.83 -8.37 -9.51
N LYS A 70 5.11 -8.56 -9.89
CA LYS A 70 5.98 -7.45 -10.39
C LYS A 70 5.41 -6.81 -11.65
N GLU A 71 5.01 -7.63 -12.62
CA GLU A 71 4.40 -7.17 -13.86
C GLU A 71 3.07 -6.45 -13.58
N SER A 72 2.29 -7.00 -12.66
CA SER A 72 1.01 -6.43 -12.22
C SER A 72 1.22 -5.04 -11.61
N ILE A 73 2.18 -4.90 -10.71
CA ILE A 73 2.54 -3.63 -10.06
C ILE A 73 2.96 -2.60 -11.10
N ASN A 74 3.85 -2.96 -12.02
CA ASN A 74 4.32 -2.02 -13.05
C ASN A 74 3.15 -1.45 -13.86
N LYS A 75 2.21 -2.31 -14.27
CA LYS A 75 0.99 -1.88 -14.98
C LYS A 75 0.11 -0.95 -14.14
N LEU A 76 -0.02 -1.22 -12.84
CA LEU A 76 -0.76 -0.36 -11.91
C LEU A 76 -0.08 1.01 -11.71
N ILE A 77 1.25 1.02 -11.62
CA ILE A 77 2.04 2.24 -11.53
C ILE A 77 1.94 3.06 -12.83
N ASP A 78 1.95 2.42 -14.00
CA ASP A 78 1.78 3.12 -15.27
C ASP A 78 0.36 3.71 -15.42
N ALA A 79 -0.67 2.98 -14.97
CA ALA A 79 -2.03 3.52 -14.90
C ALA A 79 -2.12 4.73 -13.94
N LYS A 80 -1.39 4.70 -12.81
CA LYS A 80 -1.27 5.84 -11.89
C LYS A 80 -0.60 7.04 -12.56
N LYS A 81 0.51 6.85 -13.27
CA LYS A 81 1.20 7.95 -13.99
C LYS A 81 0.23 8.66 -14.94
N LYS A 82 -0.56 7.89 -15.70
CA LYS A 82 -1.59 8.45 -16.58
C LYS A 82 -2.67 9.21 -15.82
N LEU A 83 -3.10 8.74 -14.64
CA LEU A 83 -4.01 9.48 -13.77
C LEU A 83 -3.43 10.85 -13.35
N LEU A 84 -2.15 10.87 -12.96
CA LEU A 84 -1.46 12.09 -12.53
C LEU A 84 -1.27 13.10 -13.67
N GLU A 85 -0.93 12.63 -14.87
CA GLU A 85 -0.86 13.46 -16.08
C GLU A 85 -2.16 14.22 -16.33
N TYR A 86 -3.31 13.57 -16.09
CA TYR A 86 -4.62 14.21 -16.20
C TYR A 86 -4.90 15.26 -15.12
N LYS A 87 -4.25 15.15 -13.96
CA LYS A 87 -4.57 15.93 -12.77
C LYS A 87 -3.71 17.18 -12.54
N LYS A 88 -2.59 17.37 -13.25
CA LYS A 88 -1.68 18.55 -13.24
C LYS A 88 -1.44 19.18 -11.85
N ASN A 89 -0.20 19.08 -11.34
CA ASN A 89 0.27 19.71 -10.08
C ASN A 89 -0.33 19.13 -8.79
N ILE A 90 -0.42 17.80 -8.69
CA ILE A 90 -0.83 17.13 -7.45
C ILE A 90 0.38 16.43 -6.81
N PHE A 91 0.42 16.44 -5.48
CA PHE A 91 1.31 15.62 -4.66
C PHE A 91 1.23 14.16 -5.13
N ASP A 92 2.34 13.63 -5.63
CA ASP A 92 2.40 12.23 -6.00
C ASP A 92 2.60 11.39 -4.75
N CYS A 93 1.58 10.62 -4.40
CA CYS A 93 1.70 9.50 -3.47
C CYS A 93 2.53 8.42 -4.17
N TYR A 94 3.86 8.56 -4.12
CA TYR A 94 4.80 7.66 -4.76
C TYR A 94 5.78 7.08 -3.77
N GLU A 95 5.74 5.76 -3.62
CA GLU A 95 6.85 5.01 -3.07
C GLU A 95 7.43 4.09 -4.16
N PRO A 96 8.40 4.58 -4.97
CA PRO A 96 8.95 3.88 -6.13
C PRO A 96 9.47 2.49 -5.80
N THR A 97 10.15 2.39 -4.67
CA THR A 97 11.02 1.28 -4.34
C THR A 97 10.34 0.24 -3.44
N LEU A 98 9.11 0.51 -2.98
CA LEU A 98 8.42 -0.38 -2.05
C LEU A 98 8.32 -1.79 -2.62
N TYR A 99 8.07 -1.93 -3.92
CA TYR A 99 7.78 -3.21 -4.56
C TYR A 99 8.94 -3.84 -5.33
N ASP A 100 10.12 -3.21 -5.34
CA ASP A 100 11.30 -3.77 -6.01
C ASP A 100 11.73 -5.11 -5.39
N ASP A 101 11.48 -5.24 -4.08
CA ASP A 101 11.80 -6.36 -3.22
C ASP A 101 10.61 -6.59 -2.26
N LEU A 102 9.84 -7.66 -2.45
CA LEU A 102 8.63 -7.90 -1.65
C LEU A 102 8.91 -8.15 -0.18
N ASP A 103 10.05 -8.76 0.14
CA ASP A 103 10.40 -9.02 1.54
C ASP A 103 10.70 -7.68 2.23
N LYS A 104 11.35 -6.75 1.52
CA LYS A 104 11.47 -5.36 1.99
C LYS A 104 10.11 -4.66 2.05
N ALA A 105 9.25 -4.86 1.05
CA ALA A 105 7.90 -4.29 1.02
C ALA A 105 7.11 -4.70 2.26
N GLU A 106 7.08 -6.00 2.58
CA GLU A 106 6.40 -6.56 3.74
C GLU A 106 6.93 -5.94 5.03
N ASN A 107 8.26 -5.85 5.15
CA ASN A 107 8.91 -5.24 6.30
C ASN A 107 8.53 -3.76 6.47
N PHE A 108 8.52 -2.97 5.38
CA PHE A 108 8.08 -1.58 5.40
C PHE A 108 6.60 -1.45 5.77
N VAL A 109 5.73 -2.30 5.21
CA VAL A 109 4.30 -2.38 5.56
C VAL A 109 4.14 -2.62 7.05
N MET A 110 4.81 -3.64 7.61
CA MET A 110 4.72 -3.97 9.03
C MET A 110 5.18 -2.80 9.91
N LEU A 111 6.33 -2.19 9.60
CA LEU A 111 6.87 -1.08 10.37
C LEU A 111 5.98 0.15 10.36
N SER A 112 5.32 0.42 9.23
CA SER A 112 4.42 1.56 9.13
C SER A 112 3.07 1.31 9.78
N ILE A 113 2.54 0.08 9.71
CA ILE A 113 1.37 -0.31 10.53
C ILE A 113 1.69 -0.08 12.01
N PHE A 114 2.87 -0.51 12.47
CA PHE A 114 3.32 -0.27 13.83
C PHE A 114 3.37 1.23 14.16
N ASN A 115 4.03 2.04 13.32
CA ASN A 115 4.17 3.48 13.56
C ASN A 115 2.83 4.23 13.53
N ASN A 116 1.95 3.91 12.58
CA ASN A 116 0.67 4.60 12.37
C ASN A 116 -0.39 4.28 13.44
N ASN A 117 -0.16 3.24 14.25
CA ASN A 117 -1.05 2.77 15.30
C ASN A 117 -0.36 2.76 16.68
N ILE A 118 0.72 3.54 16.85
CA ILE A 118 1.51 3.52 18.08
C ILE A 118 0.70 3.87 19.33
N ASP A 119 -0.22 4.83 19.22
CA ASP A 119 -1.09 5.24 20.33
C ASP A 119 -2.02 4.09 20.76
N THR A 120 -2.65 3.42 19.79
CA THR A 120 -3.49 2.24 20.06
C THR A 120 -2.68 1.08 20.65
N ILE A 121 -1.44 0.89 20.18
CA ILE A 121 -0.54 -0.12 20.73
C ILE A 121 -0.20 0.21 22.19
N GLN A 122 0.11 1.47 22.51
CA GLN A 122 0.36 1.91 23.88
C GLN A 122 -0.86 1.68 24.78
N ASP A 123 -2.06 2.02 24.31
CA ASP A 123 -3.29 1.78 25.04
C ASP A 123 -3.45 0.28 25.36
N ILE A 124 -3.28 -0.59 24.36
CA ILE A 124 -3.34 -2.05 24.55
C ILE A 124 -2.33 -2.52 25.60
N LEU A 125 -1.08 -2.03 25.57
CA LEU A 125 -0.04 -2.40 26.53
C LEU A 125 -0.37 -1.99 27.97
N THR A 126 -1.22 -0.97 28.15
CA THR A 126 -1.68 -0.53 29.48
C THR A 126 -2.96 -1.21 29.95
N THR A 127 -3.64 -1.98 29.10
CA THR A 127 -4.84 -2.75 29.47
C THR A 127 -4.52 -4.06 30.18
N LYS A 128 -5.43 -4.53 31.05
CA LYS A 128 -5.27 -5.74 31.88
C LYS A 128 -5.66 -7.06 31.20
N TYR A 129 -5.93 -7.06 29.89
CA TYR A 129 -6.34 -8.27 29.18
C TYR A 129 -5.11 -9.07 28.73
N GLU A 130 -4.70 -10.05 29.53
CA GLU A 130 -3.47 -10.83 29.35
C GLU A 130 -3.33 -11.47 27.95
N TYR A 131 -4.43 -11.97 27.37
CA TYR A 131 -4.39 -12.59 26.03
C TYR A 131 -4.01 -11.58 24.93
N ILE A 132 -4.66 -10.42 24.93
CA ILE A 132 -4.42 -9.35 23.94
C ILE A 132 -2.99 -8.80 24.11
N LEU A 133 -2.51 -8.73 25.36
CA LEU A 133 -1.17 -8.30 25.68
C LEU A 133 -0.10 -9.20 25.04
N CYS A 134 -0.25 -10.53 25.10
CA CYS A 134 0.70 -11.46 24.49
C CYS A 134 0.81 -11.32 22.97
N GLU A 135 -0.32 -11.24 22.25
CA GLU A 135 -0.32 -11.07 20.79
C GLU A 135 0.29 -9.73 20.38
N CYS A 136 -0.05 -8.66 21.11
CA CYS A 136 0.51 -7.33 20.89
C CYS A 136 2.03 -7.33 21.07
N LEU A 137 2.54 -7.91 22.17
CA LEU A 137 3.98 -8.03 22.41
C LEU A 137 4.70 -8.83 21.32
N ASN A 138 4.11 -9.91 20.82
CA ASN A 138 4.67 -10.67 19.70
C ASN A 138 4.76 -9.82 18.43
N PHE A 139 3.72 -9.06 18.10
CA PHE A 139 3.72 -8.14 16.97
C PHE A 139 4.80 -7.06 17.11
N ILE A 140 4.90 -6.42 18.29
CA ILE A 140 5.93 -5.41 18.59
C ILE A 140 7.33 -6.00 18.42
N ASN A 141 7.59 -7.18 19.00
CA ASN A 141 8.88 -7.85 18.91
C ASN A 141 9.28 -8.14 17.45
N LYS A 142 8.32 -8.57 16.62
CA LYS A 142 8.55 -8.77 15.18
C LYS A 142 8.93 -7.43 14.50
N CYS A 143 8.21 -6.36 14.78
CA CYS A 143 8.52 -5.02 14.22
C CYS A 143 9.89 -4.51 14.68
N VAL A 144 10.25 -4.66 15.96
CA VAL A 144 11.58 -4.30 16.47
C VAL A 144 12.69 -5.11 15.81
N SER A 145 12.47 -6.41 15.60
CA SER A 145 13.43 -7.29 14.90
C SER A 145 13.65 -6.83 13.45
N ILE A 146 12.57 -6.54 12.72
CA ILE A 146 12.61 -5.99 11.36
C ILE A 146 13.37 -4.65 11.33
N TYR A 147 13.06 -3.74 12.24
CA TYR A 147 13.76 -2.45 12.30
C TYR A 147 15.27 -2.62 12.52
N LYS A 148 15.67 -3.53 13.42
CA LYS A 148 17.07 -3.85 13.67
C LYS A 148 17.78 -4.45 12.45
N SER A 149 17.11 -5.32 11.70
CA SER A 149 17.71 -5.96 10.52
C SER A 149 17.94 -4.96 9.37
N ILE A 150 17.05 -3.97 9.21
CA ILE A 150 17.21 -2.90 8.23
C ILE A 150 18.33 -1.93 8.64
N LYS A 151 18.41 -1.59 9.93
CA LYS A 151 19.34 -0.55 10.40
C LYS A 151 20.80 -1.00 10.53
N LYS A 152 21.12 -2.28 10.29
CA LYS A 152 22.45 -2.92 10.44
C LYS A 152 23.27 -2.28 11.58
N PHE A 153 22.94 -2.63 12.82
CA PHE A 153 23.85 -2.40 13.95
C PHE A 153 25.07 -3.33 13.85
#